data_AF-A0A0P7BPP3-F1
#
_entry.id   AF-A0A0P7BPP3-F1
#
_cell.length_a   1.000
_cell.length_b   1.000
_cell.length_c   1.000
_cell.angle_alpha   90.00
_cell.angle_beta   90.00
_cell.angle_gamma   90.00
#
_symmetry.space_group_name_H-M   'P 1'
#
loop_
_entity.id
_entity.type
_entity.pdbx_description
1 polymer ?
#
loop_
_entity_poly.entity_id
_entity_poly.type
_entity_poly.pdbx_seq_one_letter_code
_entity_poly.pdbx_strand_id
1 'polypeptide(L)'
;MQQSQSLHHGPLKSQNGPSHPTLALPYLSQGRGTGSMLAWVCWDEFVNLKSPYEVRWMEKCNESHIAALRIMMRDTLSCAVASREHNLTAGSPQTGQLMSSLLMAAMSKLAAMRTTAPVVLDKADDTVTKLMRGLFGNLMTIAGSGVRPLSMVWQLFGVNPQYDIPVTDTDWIWYQNVVELYPYTGWPIDQFRNNLAKLLDKIIIRVITKNEDVTEMKMSRVADMVRYCNLRNIQLEHSRTIITVFMRMLTTEGLDVPAVAARLLAMIPRKLEKQTKSYTKMVKYIGHIAEGCQRRAADDLIYASIYTKRSAAFKDLKTNVAKACQERDWATAKAGCQAILDKHQQIAAMWHVEPEKLKVQNLKVYRELIDADFGMDVDQDTERSTKAAIKRILDDAEKQRVPWHVGNEDAPGDGIEPLDESFIEEVLTGKAQDSQESIPEEKEKGVVISKSIDQVGFSQFKSSLAPSFVSTMEKTLSAEDVCRILKVPAIAMQVFVHALNPSFVWEDLGGQFKIVVLELLRQRSNRTESCPTYRMLGIQ
;
A
#
# COMPACT_ATOMS: atom_id res chain seq x y z
N MET A 1 6.08 52.22 -3.61
CA MET A 1 6.90 52.32 -2.38
C MET A 1 6.88 50.96 -1.69
N GLN A 2 8.00 50.24 -1.67
CA GLN A 2 8.15 49.02 -0.86
C GLN A 2 8.26 49.45 0.61
N GLN A 3 7.25 49.17 1.43
CA GLN A 3 7.38 49.30 2.88
C GLN A 3 8.17 48.09 3.41
N SER A 4 9.49 48.17 3.33
CA SER A 4 10.39 47.22 3.97
C SER A 4 10.41 47.48 5.47
N GLN A 5 10.05 46.49 6.29
CA GLN A 5 10.16 46.57 7.75
C GLN A 5 11.61 46.50 8.27
N SER A 6 12.59 46.30 7.39
CA SER A 6 14.01 46.15 7.77
C SER A 6 14.60 47.37 8.49
N LEU A 7 14.02 48.56 8.28
CA LEU A 7 14.50 49.82 8.83
C LEU A 7 13.55 50.44 9.89
N HIS A 8 12.51 49.72 10.32
CA HIS A 8 11.56 50.24 11.31
C HIS A 8 12.17 50.25 12.72
N HIS A 9 12.09 51.41 13.38
CA HIS A 9 12.34 51.57 14.82
C HIS A 9 11.01 51.76 15.56
N GLY A 10 10.80 51.05 16.67
CA GLY A 10 9.58 51.12 17.48
C GLY A 10 8.86 49.77 17.65
N PRO A 11 7.67 49.75 18.29
CA PRO A 11 6.94 48.52 18.65
C PRO A 11 6.43 47.69 17.44
N LEU A 12 6.56 48.22 16.23
CA LEU A 12 6.22 47.54 14.96
C LEU A 12 7.42 46.82 14.31
N LYS A 13 8.62 46.89 14.92
CA LYS A 13 9.80 46.16 14.43
C LYS A 13 9.58 44.65 14.60
N SER A 14 9.76 43.89 13.53
CA SER A 14 9.74 42.42 13.59
C SER A 14 10.75 41.92 14.64
N GLN A 15 10.27 41.18 15.64
CA GLN A 15 11.12 40.61 16.70
C GLN A 15 12.04 39.50 16.17
N ASN A 16 11.68 38.89 15.04
CA ASN A 16 12.43 37.80 14.41
C ASN A 16 13.50 38.30 13.42
N GLY A 17 13.59 39.61 13.18
CA GLY A 17 14.56 40.21 12.27
C GLY A 17 14.10 40.30 10.79
N PRO A 18 14.91 40.91 9.92
CA PRO A 18 14.56 41.23 8.53
C PRO A 18 14.50 40.01 7.60
N SER A 19 15.01 38.85 8.02
CA SER A 19 14.97 37.58 7.30
C SER A 19 13.65 36.83 7.41
N HIS A 20 12.70 37.34 8.21
CA HIS A 20 11.36 36.78 8.38
C HIS A 20 10.31 37.71 7.76
N PRO A 21 10.03 37.58 6.46
CA PRO A 21 9.05 38.42 5.78
C PRO A 21 7.63 38.14 6.31
N THR A 22 6.87 39.21 6.55
CA THR A 22 5.47 39.15 7.01
C THR A 22 4.55 39.67 5.90
N LEU A 23 3.46 38.96 5.62
CA LEU A 23 2.49 39.31 4.55
C LEU A 23 1.28 40.11 5.03
N ALA A 24 1.29 40.59 6.27
CA ALA A 24 0.19 41.36 6.83
C ALA A 24 0.12 42.74 6.16
N LEU A 25 -1.04 43.06 5.59
CA LEU A 25 -1.32 44.39 5.05
C LEU A 25 -2.11 45.22 6.06
N PRO A 26 -1.84 46.54 6.15
CA PRO A 26 -2.70 47.44 6.92
C PRO A 26 -4.12 47.40 6.36
N TYR A 27 -5.11 47.58 7.23
CA TYR A 27 -6.53 47.58 6.89
C TYR A 27 -6.81 48.65 5.82
N LEU A 28 -7.30 48.24 4.64
CA LEU A 28 -7.43 49.12 3.47
C LEU A 28 -8.72 49.97 3.47
N SER A 29 -9.71 49.65 4.30
CA SER A 29 -10.93 50.45 4.39
C SER A 29 -10.76 51.61 5.38
N GLN A 30 -10.94 52.84 4.88
CA GLN A 30 -10.85 54.09 5.64
C GLN A 30 -11.96 54.29 6.71
N GLY A 31 -12.84 53.31 6.91
CA GLY A 31 -13.91 53.35 7.90
C GLY A 31 -13.45 52.72 9.22
N ARG A 32 -13.53 53.51 10.31
CA ARG A 32 -13.21 53.16 11.71
C ARG A 32 -13.32 51.66 12.01
N GLY A 33 -12.19 50.96 12.00
CA GLY A 33 -12.06 49.58 12.44
C GLY A 33 -10.63 49.30 12.88
N THR A 34 -10.46 48.58 13.98
CA THR A 34 -9.19 47.96 14.38
C THR A 34 -9.09 46.60 13.71
N GLY A 35 -8.09 46.36 12.87
CA GLY A 35 -7.92 45.06 12.20
C GLY A 35 -6.67 44.97 11.32
N SER A 36 -6.39 43.77 10.82
CA SER A 36 -5.32 43.48 9.86
C SER A 36 -5.86 42.59 8.74
N MET A 37 -5.32 42.73 7.53
CA MET A 37 -5.74 41.93 6.39
C MET A 37 -4.68 40.87 6.05
N LEU A 38 -5.14 39.67 5.74
CA LEU A 38 -4.31 38.62 5.16
C LEU A 38 -4.57 38.57 3.65
N ALA A 39 -3.52 38.76 2.86
CA ALA A 39 -3.59 38.66 1.41
C ALA A 39 -3.43 37.21 0.95
N TRP A 40 -4.31 36.76 0.06
CA TRP A 40 -4.20 35.47 -0.62
C TRP A 40 -3.72 35.67 -2.04
N VAL A 41 -2.65 34.98 -2.43
CA VAL A 41 -2.17 35.02 -3.81
C VAL A 41 -3.06 34.14 -4.68
N CYS A 42 -3.66 34.70 -5.71
CA CYS A 42 -4.33 33.92 -6.74
C CYS A 42 -3.31 33.58 -7.83
N TRP A 43 -2.71 32.39 -7.75
CA TRP A 43 -1.72 31.96 -8.72
C TRP A 43 -2.36 31.76 -10.09
N ASP A 44 -1.78 32.37 -11.12
CA ASP A 44 -2.24 32.22 -12.50
C ASP A 44 -2.29 30.76 -12.93
N GLU A 45 -1.36 29.94 -12.43
CA GLU A 45 -1.34 28.51 -12.69
C GLU A 45 -2.55 27.75 -12.13
N PHE A 46 -3.22 28.27 -11.09
CA PHE A 46 -4.47 27.70 -10.56
C PHE A 46 -5.69 28.29 -11.25
N VAL A 47 -5.66 29.60 -11.50
CA VAL A 47 -6.74 30.32 -12.20
C VAL A 47 -6.96 29.76 -13.60
N ASN A 48 -5.87 29.48 -14.31
CA ASN A 48 -5.88 29.00 -15.69
C ASN A 48 -5.96 27.47 -15.81
N LEU A 49 -6.14 26.73 -14.71
CA LEU A 49 -6.40 25.28 -14.78
C LEU A 49 -7.71 25.02 -15.50
N LYS A 50 -7.64 24.22 -16.56
CA LYS A 50 -8.83 23.67 -17.22
C LYS A 50 -9.53 22.64 -16.34
N SER A 51 -8.73 21.76 -15.74
CA SER A 51 -9.19 20.64 -14.94
C SER A 51 -8.35 20.54 -13.67
N PRO A 52 -8.96 20.46 -12.48
CA PRO A 52 -8.21 20.27 -11.24
C PRO A 52 -7.77 18.81 -11.03
N TYR A 53 -8.20 17.89 -11.89
CA TYR A 53 -7.96 16.45 -11.77
C TYR A 53 -6.60 16.00 -12.30
N GLU A 54 -5.98 16.82 -13.15
CA GLU A 54 -4.65 16.56 -13.71
C GLU A 54 -3.54 16.98 -12.75
N VAL A 55 -3.88 17.74 -11.71
CA VAL A 55 -2.93 18.26 -10.73
C VAL A 55 -2.72 17.23 -9.62
N ARG A 56 -1.46 16.83 -9.42
CA ARG A 56 -1.06 16.06 -8.24
C ARG A 56 -0.93 17.00 -7.04
N TRP A 57 -2.04 17.31 -6.38
CA TRP A 57 -2.10 18.29 -5.27
C TRP A 57 -1.10 18.03 -4.13
N MET A 58 -0.81 16.75 -3.85
CA MET A 58 0.20 16.31 -2.88
C MET A 58 1.65 16.62 -3.28
N GLU A 59 1.93 16.70 -4.57
CA GLU A 59 3.24 17.14 -5.09
C GLU A 59 3.25 18.67 -5.23
N LYS A 60 2.14 19.24 -5.72
CA LYS A 60 1.94 20.68 -5.96
C LYS A 60 2.16 21.53 -4.70
N CYS A 61 1.78 21.00 -3.53
CA CYS A 61 1.98 21.69 -2.26
C CYS A 61 3.47 21.85 -1.85
N ASN A 62 4.38 21.10 -2.49
CA ASN A 62 5.82 21.12 -2.20
C ASN A 62 6.63 21.96 -3.20
N GLU A 63 5.99 22.52 -4.24
CA GLU A 63 6.66 23.46 -5.12
C GLU A 63 7.13 24.69 -4.34
N SER A 64 8.35 25.15 -4.61
CA SER A 64 9.06 26.09 -3.74
C SER A 64 8.32 27.41 -3.56
N HIS A 65 7.73 27.99 -4.61
CA HIS A 65 7.00 29.25 -4.53
C HIS A 65 5.66 29.12 -3.79
N ILE A 66 4.93 28.02 -3.98
CA ILE A 66 3.68 27.72 -3.27
C ILE A 66 3.96 27.46 -1.78
N ALA A 67 4.96 26.62 -1.49
CA ALA A 67 5.35 26.26 -0.14
C ALA A 67 5.87 27.48 0.64
N ALA A 68 6.73 28.30 0.01
CA ALA A 68 7.26 29.51 0.63
C ALA A 68 6.16 30.48 1.05
N LEU A 69 5.18 30.74 0.18
CA LEU A 69 4.05 31.60 0.51
C LEU A 69 3.25 31.02 1.69
N ARG A 70 2.90 29.73 1.64
CA ARG A 70 2.15 29.07 2.72
C ARG A 70 2.89 29.17 4.05
N ILE A 71 4.20 28.93 4.08
CA ILE A 71 5.03 29.03 5.29
C ILE A 71 4.99 30.47 5.82
N MET A 72 5.17 31.46 4.94
CA MET A 72 5.13 32.88 5.29
C MET A 72 3.76 33.30 5.86
N MET A 73 2.66 32.76 5.34
CA MET A 73 1.31 33.00 5.86
C MET A 73 1.11 32.38 7.24
N ARG A 74 1.64 31.17 7.47
CA ARG A 74 1.59 30.52 8.78
C ARG A 74 2.41 31.30 9.82
N ASP A 75 3.59 31.78 9.45
CA ASP A 75 4.40 32.66 10.29
C ASP A 75 3.66 33.98 10.60
N THR A 76 3.10 34.62 9.57
CA THR A 76 2.31 35.85 9.70
C THR A 76 1.16 35.69 10.68
N LEU A 77 0.39 34.59 10.58
CA LEU A 77 -0.69 34.29 11.51
C LEU A 77 -0.15 34.06 12.92
N SER A 78 0.93 33.30 13.10
CA SER A 78 1.51 33.04 14.42
C SER A 78 2.02 34.31 15.12
N CYS A 79 2.49 35.29 14.36
CA CYS A 79 3.00 36.55 14.88
C CYS A 79 1.90 37.61 15.15
N ALA A 80 0.64 37.34 14.78
CA ALA A 80 -0.46 38.28 15.01
C ALA A 80 -0.68 38.50 16.51
N VAL A 81 -1.04 39.73 16.90
CA VAL A 81 -1.24 40.08 18.33
C VAL A 81 -2.31 39.19 18.97
N ALA A 82 -3.43 38.97 18.28
CA ALA A 82 -4.49 38.07 18.73
C ALA A 82 -4.02 36.61 18.89
N SER A 83 -3.03 36.19 18.12
CA SER A 83 -2.49 34.83 18.16
C SER A 83 -1.60 34.58 19.38
N ARG A 84 -1.08 35.64 20.02
CA ARG A 84 -0.32 35.54 21.28
C ARG A 84 -1.19 35.03 22.43
N GLU A 85 -2.44 35.45 22.49
CA GLU A 85 -3.40 35.00 23.52
C GLU A 85 -3.72 33.51 23.40
N HIS A 86 -3.59 32.96 22.18
CA HIS A 86 -3.89 31.56 21.88
C HIS A 86 -2.63 30.69 21.71
N ASN A 87 -1.42 31.23 21.92
CA ASN A 87 -0.14 30.54 21.76
C ASN A 87 -0.01 29.78 20.42
N LEU A 88 -0.52 30.36 19.32
CA LEU A 88 -0.47 29.71 18.01
C LEU A 88 0.95 29.75 17.44
N THR A 89 1.53 28.58 17.17
CA THR A 89 2.84 28.47 16.53
C THR A 89 2.68 28.21 15.03
N ALA A 90 3.63 28.69 14.23
CA ALA A 90 3.59 28.54 12.78
C ALA A 90 3.60 27.07 12.32
N GLY A 91 4.23 26.17 13.08
CA GLY A 91 4.25 24.73 12.79
C GLY A 91 2.98 23.97 13.20
N SER A 92 2.07 24.59 13.96
CA SER A 92 0.93 23.89 14.56
C SER A 92 -0.18 23.53 13.54
N PRO A 93 -0.82 22.36 13.67
CA PRO A 93 -2.01 22.04 12.86
C PRO A 93 -3.13 23.08 12.99
N GLN A 94 -3.28 23.69 14.17
CA GLN A 94 -4.27 24.72 14.47
C GLN A 94 -4.09 25.96 13.58
N THR A 95 -2.85 26.42 13.36
CA THR A 95 -2.59 27.52 12.41
C THR A 95 -3.00 27.13 10.98
N GLY A 96 -2.82 25.86 10.59
CA GLY A 96 -3.30 25.35 9.30
C GLY A 96 -4.82 25.36 9.17
N GLN A 97 -5.52 24.95 10.23
CA GLN A 97 -6.98 24.96 10.30
C GLN A 97 -7.55 26.39 10.30
N LEU A 98 -6.91 27.32 11.03
CA LEU A 98 -7.29 28.74 11.00
C LEU A 98 -7.13 29.32 9.60
N MET A 99 -5.98 29.07 8.98
CA MET A 99 -5.67 29.52 7.62
C MET A 99 -6.69 28.99 6.61
N SER A 100 -7.07 27.72 6.69
CA SER A 100 -8.10 27.15 5.80
C SER A 100 -9.50 27.66 6.10
N SER A 101 -9.85 27.89 7.36
CA SER A 101 -11.15 28.45 7.76
C SER A 101 -11.32 29.88 7.23
N LEU A 102 -10.27 30.70 7.32
CA LEU A 102 -10.25 32.04 6.73
C LEU A 102 -10.40 32.00 5.20
N LEU A 103 -9.75 31.04 4.54
CA LEU A 103 -9.83 30.86 3.10
C LEU A 103 -11.23 30.42 2.66
N MET A 104 -11.80 29.42 3.32
CA MET A 104 -13.18 28.96 3.06
C MET A 104 -14.20 30.08 3.33
N ALA A 105 -14.04 30.86 4.40
CA ALA A 105 -14.90 32.01 4.66
C ALA A 105 -14.81 33.09 3.57
N ALA A 106 -13.62 33.35 3.02
CA ALA A 106 -13.46 34.25 1.88
C ALA A 106 -14.13 33.70 0.62
N MET A 107 -14.01 32.39 0.37
CA MET A 107 -14.68 31.71 -0.74
C MET A 107 -16.20 31.77 -0.59
N SER A 108 -16.77 31.49 0.59
CA SER A 108 -18.21 31.61 0.84
C SER A 108 -18.73 33.02 0.59
N LYS A 109 -17.99 34.06 0.98
CA LYS A 109 -18.34 35.46 0.67
C LYS A 109 -18.33 35.73 -0.83
N LEU A 110 -17.34 35.21 -1.57
CA LEU A 110 -17.30 35.35 -3.03
C LEU A 110 -18.45 34.60 -3.72
N ALA A 111 -18.79 33.40 -3.23
CA ALA A 111 -19.93 32.64 -3.73
C ALA A 111 -21.25 33.39 -3.51
N ALA A 112 -21.43 34.02 -2.34
CA ALA A 112 -22.62 34.81 -2.01
C ALA A 112 -22.79 36.08 -2.88
N MET A 113 -21.75 36.54 -3.58
CA MET A 113 -21.85 37.63 -4.55
C MET A 113 -22.54 37.20 -5.86
N ARG A 114 -22.82 35.91 -6.05
CA ARG A 114 -23.51 35.38 -7.22
C ARG A 114 -24.89 34.84 -6.85
N THR A 115 -25.82 35.02 -7.79
CA THR A 115 -27.17 34.43 -7.71
C THR A 115 -27.20 32.98 -8.23
N THR A 116 -26.27 32.60 -9.11
CA THR A 116 -26.19 31.26 -9.70
C THR A 116 -24.73 30.80 -9.86
N ALA A 117 -24.51 29.48 -9.81
CA ALA A 117 -23.22 28.88 -10.15
C ALA A 117 -22.88 29.11 -11.63
N PRO A 118 -21.59 29.32 -11.97
CA PRO A 118 -21.15 29.40 -13.37
C PRO A 118 -21.35 28.05 -14.08
N VAL A 119 -21.49 28.12 -15.41
CA VAL A 119 -21.37 26.93 -16.25
C VAL A 119 -19.94 26.38 -16.23
N VAL A 120 -19.75 25.14 -16.67
CA VAL A 120 -18.42 24.55 -16.83
C VAL A 120 -17.68 25.29 -17.94
N LEU A 121 -16.45 25.72 -17.65
CA LEU A 121 -15.64 26.55 -18.54
C LEU A 121 -14.19 26.05 -18.56
N ASP A 122 -13.55 25.99 -19.72
CA ASP A 122 -12.12 25.70 -19.82
C ASP A 122 -11.29 26.83 -19.20
N LYS A 123 -11.68 28.08 -19.49
CA LYS A 123 -11.01 29.29 -19.00
C LYS A 123 -12.00 30.14 -18.22
N ALA A 124 -11.60 30.55 -17.01
CA ALA A 124 -12.37 31.51 -16.25
C ALA A 124 -12.17 32.91 -16.87
N ASP A 125 -13.25 33.54 -17.34
CA ASP A 125 -13.21 34.90 -17.87
C ASP A 125 -13.64 35.94 -16.83
N ASP A 126 -14.62 35.59 -15.99
CA ASP A 126 -15.13 36.47 -14.94
C ASP A 126 -14.25 36.47 -13.68
N THR A 127 -14.23 37.61 -13.00
CA THR A 127 -13.38 37.84 -11.82
C THR A 127 -13.69 36.89 -10.67
N VAL A 128 -14.97 36.58 -10.42
CA VAL A 128 -15.37 35.76 -9.26
C VAL A 128 -14.90 34.32 -9.45
N THR A 129 -15.10 33.75 -10.64
CA THR A 129 -14.64 32.39 -10.95
C THR A 129 -13.11 32.30 -10.98
N LYS A 130 -12.41 33.33 -11.51
CA LYS A 130 -10.94 33.40 -11.44
C LYS A 130 -10.46 33.35 -9.98
N LEU A 131 -11.02 34.19 -9.12
CA LEU A 131 -10.69 34.20 -7.69
C LEU A 131 -11.03 32.86 -7.04
N MET A 132 -12.20 32.27 -7.33
CA MET A 132 -12.60 30.98 -6.77
C MET A 132 -11.61 29.86 -7.12
N ARG A 133 -11.16 29.77 -8.37
CA ARG A 133 -10.13 28.80 -8.81
C ARG A 133 -8.79 29.02 -8.10
N GLY A 134 -8.35 30.28 -8.02
CA GLY A 134 -7.12 30.65 -7.31
C GLY A 134 -7.16 30.27 -5.83
N LEU A 135 -8.27 30.55 -5.14
CA LEU A 135 -8.46 30.20 -3.73
C LEU A 135 -8.59 28.69 -3.52
N PHE A 136 -9.28 27.96 -4.39
CA PHE A 136 -9.33 26.49 -4.34
C PHE A 136 -7.93 25.87 -4.48
N GLY A 137 -7.09 26.39 -5.37
CA GLY A 137 -5.71 25.90 -5.51
C GLY A 137 -4.88 26.10 -4.22
N ASN A 138 -5.04 27.25 -3.56
CA ASN A 138 -4.45 27.46 -2.23
C ASN A 138 -5.04 26.50 -1.19
N LEU A 139 -6.36 26.29 -1.20
CA LEU A 139 -7.05 25.40 -0.26
C LEU A 139 -6.53 23.96 -0.37
N MET A 140 -6.36 23.46 -1.59
CA MET A 140 -5.86 22.10 -1.85
C MET A 140 -4.38 21.94 -1.49
N THR A 141 -3.56 22.95 -1.75
CA THR A 141 -2.14 22.93 -1.35
C THR A 141 -1.95 23.08 0.16
N ILE A 142 -2.90 23.70 0.87
CA ILE A 142 -2.93 23.68 2.34
C ILE A 142 -3.36 22.29 2.82
N ALA A 143 -4.45 21.74 2.29
CA ALA A 143 -4.96 20.42 2.66
C ALA A 143 -3.89 19.32 2.53
N GLY A 144 -3.12 19.33 1.43
CA GLY A 144 -2.04 18.39 1.17
C GLY A 144 -0.71 18.68 1.86
N SER A 145 -0.58 19.77 2.61
CA SER A 145 0.70 20.15 3.23
C SER A 145 0.98 19.44 4.56
N GLY A 146 2.27 19.30 4.88
CA GLY A 146 2.75 18.70 6.13
C GLY A 146 3.26 17.26 5.95
N VAL A 147 3.87 16.69 7.01
CA VAL A 147 4.31 15.28 7.02
C VAL A 147 3.12 14.33 6.92
N ARG A 148 1.99 14.74 7.50
CA ARG A 148 0.66 14.15 7.25
C ARG A 148 -0.21 15.27 6.68
N PRO A 149 -1.02 15.00 5.63
CA PRO A 149 -1.96 15.97 5.09
C PRO A 149 -2.86 16.54 6.19
N LEU A 150 -3.11 17.85 6.16
CA LEU A 150 -4.06 18.51 7.06
C LEU A 150 -5.50 18.05 6.83
N SER A 151 -5.84 17.71 5.58
CA SER A 151 -7.14 17.13 5.23
C SER A 151 -6.99 16.28 3.98
N MET A 152 -7.74 15.18 3.93
CA MET A 152 -7.77 14.29 2.75
C MET A 152 -8.73 14.79 1.67
N VAL A 153 -9.38 15.95 1.83
CA VAL A 153 -10.40 16.47 0.89
C VAL A 153 -9.90 16.62 -0.55
N TRP A 154 -8.58 16.75 -0.75
CA TRP A 154 -7.94 16.72 -2.06
C TRP A 154 -8.26 15.45 -2.86
N GLN A 155 -8.65 14.36 -2.19
CA GLN A 155 -9.04 13.12 -2.86
C GLN A 155 -10.27 13.29 -3.76
N LEU A 156 -11.15 14.26 -3.50
CA LEU A 156 -12.27 14.58 -4.40
C LEU A 156 -11.82 15.14 -5.76
N PHE A 157 -10.55 15.54 -5.86
CA PHE A 157 -9.91 16.09 -7.06
C PHE A 157 -8.95 15.09 -7.72
N GLY A 158 -9.01 13.81 -7.38
CA GLY A 158 -8.24 12.76 -8.07
C GLY A 158 -8.98 12.16 -9.27
N VAL A 159 -8.25 11.60 -10.25
CA VAL A 159 -8.86 10.81 -11.34
C VAL A 159 -9.35 9.45 -10.82
N ASN A 160 -8.54 8.77 -10.02
CA ASN A 160 -8.85 7.49 -9.39
C ASN A 160 -8.30 7.45 -7.95
N PRO A 161 -8.81 8.30 -7.06
CA PRO A 161 -8.30 8.41 -5.70
C PRO A 161 -8.63 7.15 -4.88
N GLN A 162 -7.75 6.82 -3.94
CA GLN A 162 -8.08 5.89 -2.86
C GLN A 162 -8.68 6.70 -1.71
N TYR A 163 -9.98 6.50 -1.44
CA TYR A 163 -10.70 7.36 -0.50
C TYR A 163 -10.40 7.03 0.95
N ASP A 164 -9.79 7.91 1.71
CA ASP A 164 -9.79 7.81 3.18
C ASP A 164 -11.01 8.52 3.75
N ILE A 165 -11.74 7.81 4.62
CA ILE A 165 -13.00 8.32 5.20
C ILE A 165 -12.67 9.26 6.37
N PRO A 166 -13.20 10.50 6.37
CA PRO A 166 -13.05 11.44 7.48
C PRO A 166 -13.50 10.84 8.81
N VAL A 167 -12.77 11.13 9.89
CA VAL A 167 -13.05 10.54 11.22
C VAL A 167 -13.48 11.60 12.23
N THR A 168 -13.05 12.84 12.04
CA THR A 168 -13.36 13.95 12.95
C THR A 168 -14.36 14.93 12.33
N ASP A 169 -15.11 15.64 13.18
CA ASP A 169 -16.02 16.69 12.73
C ASP A 169 -15.27 17.80 11.97
N THR A 170 -14.06 18.12 12.41
CA THR A 170 -13.19 19.09 11.72
C THR A 170 -12.85 18.65 10.30
N ASP A 171 -12.59 17.35 10.08
CA ASP A 171 -12.35 16.83 8.73
C ASP A 171 -13.62 16.96 7.87
N TRP A 172 -14.79 16.67 8.43
CA TRP A 172 -16.07 16.79 7.72
C TRP A 172 -16.39 18.22 7.29
N ILE A 173 -16.02 19.23 8.08
CA ILE A 173 -16.17 20.64 7.73
C ILE A 173 -15.44 20.98 6.43
N TRP A 174 -14.27 20.39 6.17
CA TRP A 174 -13.58 20.59 4.90
C TRP A 174 -14.39 20.06 3.72
N TYR A 175 -14.91 18.83 3.83
CA TYR A 175 -15.69 18.23 2.76
C TYR A 175 -16.99 19.00 2.51
N GLN A 176 -17.69 19.39 3.58
CA GLN A 176 -18.92 20.18 3.48
C GLN A 176 -18.67 21.46 2.68
N ASN A 177 -17.71 22.29 3.12
CA ASN A 177 -17.41 23.56 2.45
C ASN A 177 -16.91 23.35 1.02
N VAL A 178 -16.04 22.37 0.80
CA VAL A 178 -15.53 22.09 -0.54
C VAL A 178 -16.65 21.66 -1.49
N VAL A 179 -17.56 20.78 -1.07
CA VAL A 179 -18.69 20.33 -1.89
C VAL A 179 -19.65 21.48 -2.19
N GLU A 180 -19.92 22.33 -1.20
CA GLU A 180 -20.81 23.50 -1.36
C GLU A 180 -20.20 24.58 -2.27
N LEU A 181 -18.89 24.81 -2.18
CA LEU A 181 -18.20 25.88 -2.92
C LEU A 181 -17.70 25.44 -4.30
N TYR A 182 -17.52 24.14 -4.54
CA TYR A 182 -16.97 23.61 -5.80
C TYR A 182 -17.70 24.12 -7.05
N PRO A 183 -19.05 24.18 -7.11
CA PRO A 183 -19.77 24.66 -8.29
C PRO A 183 -19.34 26.06 -8.76
N TYR A 184 -18.88 26.92 -7.85
CA TYR A 184 -18.46 28.29 -8.17
C TYR A 184 -17.11 28.38 -8.90
N THR A 185 -16.38 27.27 -9.02
CA THR A 185 -15.12 27.18 -9.76
C THR A 185 -15.31 27.13 -11.28
N GLY A 186 -16.49 26.73 -11.76
CA GLY A 186 -16.73 26.43 -13.17
C GLY A 186 -15.85 25.29 -13.72
N TRP A 187 -15.28 24.44 -12.86
CA TRP A 187 -14.56 23.22 -13.27
C TRP A 187 -15.54 22.07 -13.56
N PRO A 188 -15.07 20.98 -14.21
CA PRO A 188 -15.92 19.84 -14.56
C PRO A 188 -16.57 19.17 -13.35
N ILE A 189 -17.89 19.33 -13.20
CA ILE A 189 -18.63 18.88 -12.01
C ILE A 189 -18.90 17.38 -11.95
N ASP A 190 -18.98 16.71 -13.09
CA ASP A 190 -19.37 15.29 -13.15
C ASP A 190 -18.35 14.38 -12.48
N GLN A 191 -17.05 14.63 -12.72
CA GLN A 191 -15.97 13.92 -12.05
C GLN A 191 -15.99 14.20 -10.54
N PHE A 192 -16.27 15.43 -10.11
CA PHE A 192 -16.38 15.78 -8.69
C PHE A 192 -17.52 15.00 -8.01
N ARG A 193 -18.70 15.00 -8.63
CA ARG A 193 -19.88 14.26 -8.15
C ARG A 193 -19.64 12.77 -8.11
N ASN A 194 -19.02 12.20 -9.14
CA ASN A 194 -18.63 10.79 -9.17
C ASN A 194 -17.66 10.47 -8.01
N ASN A 195 -16.69 11.34 -7.75
CA ASN A 195 -15.76 11.14 -6.66
C ASN A 195 -16.44 11.22 -5.28
N LEU A 196 -17.36 12.16 -5.11
CA LEU A 196 -18.18 12.29 -3.90
C LEU A 196 -19.08 11.06 -3.69
N ALA A 197 -19.70 10.55 -4.76
CA ALA A 197 -20.52 9.34 -4.73
C ALA A 197 -19.67 8.11 -4.34
N LYS A 198 -18.49 7.94 -4.91
CA LYS A 198 -17.57 6.84 -4.55
C LYS A 198 -17.07 6.91 -3.10
N LEU A 199 -16.89 8.12 -2.56
CA LEU A 199 -16.59 8.30 -1.13
C LEU A 199 -17.75 7.78 -0.28
N LEU A 200 -19.00 8.16 -0.61
CA LEU A 200 -20.19 7.67 0.07
C LEU A 200 -20.39 6.16 -0.10
N ASP A 201 -20.07 5.60 -1.26
CA ASP A 201 -20.10 4.15 -1.50
C ASP A 201 -19.18 3.43 -0.52
N LYS A 202 -17.95 3.92 -0.37
CA LYS A 202 -16.98 3.37 0.58
C LYS A 202 -17.52 3.43 2.01
N ILE A 203 -18.22 4.50 2.39
CA ILE A 203 -18.81 4.66 3.73
C ILE A 203 -19.95 3.65 3.95
N ILE A 204 -20.87 3.52 3.00
CA ILE A 204 -22.00 2.56 3.07
C ILE A 204 -21.47 1.12 3.17
N ILE A 205 -20.53 0.75 2.30
CA ILE A 205 -19.92 -0.60 2.31
C ILE A 205 -19.17 -0.86 3.61
N ARG A 206 -18.50 0.15 4.17
CA ARG A 206 -17.77 0.04 5.44
C ARG A 206 -18.70 -0.26 6.60
N VAL A 207 -19.91 0.31 6.64
CA VAL A 207 -20.90 -0.01 7.69
C VAL A 207 -21.27 -1.48 7.64
N ILE A 208 -21.53 -2.01 6.45
CA ILE A 208 -21.91 -3.42 6.28
C ILE A 208 -20.76 -4.33 6.70
N THR A 209 -19.58 -4.14 6.09
CA THR A 209 -18.40 -4.99 6.32
C THR A 209 -17.91 -4.97 7.77
N LYS A 210 -18.12 -3.86 8.52
CA LYS A 210 -17.79 -3.80 9.95
C LYS A 210 -18.78 -4.55 10.84
N ASN A 211 -20.03 -4.66 10.42
CA ASN A 211 -21.07 -5.35 11.18
C ASN A 211 -21.25 -6.80 10.73
N GLU A 212 -20.55 -7.24 9.68
CA GLU A 212 -20.49 -8.64 9.28
C GLU A 212 -19.58 -9.44 10.21
N ASP A 213 -20.09 -10.59 10.63
CA ASP A 213 -19.27 -11.59 11.31
C ASP A 213 -18.32 -12.24 10.29
N VAL A 214 -17.08 -11.77 10.31
CA VAL A 214 -16.00 -12.29 9.47
C VAL A 214 -15.21 -13.40 10.16
N THR A 215 -15.61 -13.87 11.35
CA THR A 215 -14.86 -14.93 12.06
C THR A 215 -14.83 -16.24 11.27
N GLU A 216 -15.96 -16.68 10.71
CA GLU A 216 -16.02 -17.85 9.82
C GLU A 216 -15.19 -17.64 8.53
N MET A 217 -15.20 -16.44 7.95
CA MET A 217 -14.39 -16.11 6.76
C MET A 217 -12.89 -16.07 7.07
N LYS A 218 -12.50 -15.58 8.25
CA LYS A 218 -11.10 -15.61 8.71
C LYS A 218 -10.65 -17.04 8.99
N MET A 219 -11.51 -17.87 9.57
CA MET A 219 -11.26 -19.30 9.76
C MET A 219 -11.07 -20.02 8.42
N SER A 220 -11.90 -19.72 7.42
CA SER A 220 -11.74 -20.24 6.05
C SER A 220 -10.42 -19.78 5.42
N ARG A 221 -10.02 -18.51 5.56
CA ARG A 221 -8.72 -18.03 5.05
C ARG A 221 -7.52 -18.65 5.76
N VAL A 222 -7.62 -18.88 7.07
CA VAL A 222 -6.56 -19.57 7.82
C VAL A 222 -6.49 -21.03 7.38
N ALA A 223 -7.63 -21.71 7.21
CA ALA A 223 -7.68 -23.07 6.68
C ALA A 223 -7.11 -23.14 5.24
N ASP A 224 -7.43 -22.19 4.38
CA ASP A 224 -6.88 -22.08 3.02
C ASP A 224 -5.37 -21.81 3.04
N MET A 225 -4.89 -20.99 3.98
CA MET A 225 -3.47 -20.73 4.18
C MET A 225 -2.74 -21.97 4.71
N VAL A 226 -3.33 -22.71 5.65
CA VAL A 226 -2.80 -23.98 6.15
C VAL A 226 -2.75 -25.00 5.01
N ARG A 227 -3.83 -25.16 4.23
CA ARG A 227 -3.85 -26.01 3.04
C ARG A 227 -2.80 -25.58 2.02
N TYR A 228 -2.68 -24.27 1.77
CA TYR A 228 -1.65 -23.71 0.89
C TYR A 228 -0.25 -24.11 1.36
N CYS A 229 0.04 -23.95 2.65
CA CYS A 229 1.33 -24.29 3.25
C CYS A 229 1.61 -25.79 3.16
N ASN A 230 0.63 -26.63 3.45
CA ASN A 230 0.75 -28.09 3.34
C ASN A 230 1.06 -28.52 1.91
N LEU A 231 0.27 -28.05 0.93
CA LEU A 231 0.50 -28.34 -0.49
C LEU A 231 1.86 -27.80 -0.97
N ARG A 232 2.28 -26.65 -0.44
CA ARG A 232 3.59 -26.09 -0.73
C ARG A 232 4.70 -26.96 -0.16
N ASN A 233 4.56 -27.46 1.07
CA ASN A 233 5.56 -28.31 1.74
C ASN A 233 5.77 -29.62 0.97
N ILE A 234 4.69 -30.29 0.54
CA ILE A 234 4.76 -31.48 -0.32
C ILE A 234 5.59 -31.19 -1.59
N GLN A 235 5.33 -30.05 -2.24
CA GLN A 235 6.09 -29.68 -3.43
C GLN A 235 7.58 -29.40 -3.13
N LEU A 236 7.87 -28.81 -1.97
CA LEU A 236 9.24 -28.52 -1.53
C LEU A 236 10.00 -29.81 -1.22
N GLU A 237 9.35 -30.79 -0.59
CA GLU A 237 9.88 -32.11 -0.30
C GLU A 237 10.30 -32.84 -1.59
N HIS A 238 9.40 -32.98 -2.55
CA HIS A 238 9.76 -33.58 -3.84
C HIS A 238 10.85 -32.79 -4.58
N SER A 239 10.84 -31.45 -4.46
CA SER A 239 11.90 -30.63 -5.06
C SER A 239 13.27 -30.90 -4.41
N ARG A 240 13.29 -31.13 -3.10
CA ARG A 240 14.50 -31.51 -2.35
C ARG A 240 15.01 -32.86 -2.84
N THR A 241 14.15 -33.89 -2.89
CA THR A 241 14.49 -35.23 -3.36
C THR A 241 15.05 -35.22 -4.79
N ILE A 242 14.38 -34.52 -5.71
CA ILE A 242 14.83 -34.36 -7.09
C ILE A 242 16.23 -33.76 -7.15
N ILE A 243 16.48 -32.68 -6.41
CA ILE A 243 17.76 -31.99 -6.42
C ILE A 243 18.86 -32.86 -5.81
N THR A 244 18.56 -33.64 -4.75
CA THR A 244 19.52 -34.57 -4.12
C THR A 244 19.94 -35.68 -5.06
N VAL A 245 18.98 -36.36 -5.67
CA VAL A 245 19.28 -37.42 -6.65
C VAL A 245 20.05 -36.82 -7.82
N PHE A 246 19.64 -35.66 -8.33
CA PHE A 246 20.33 -35.01 -9.42
C PHE A 246 21.77 -34.61 -9.05
N MET A 247 22.02 -34.07 -7.85
CA MET A 247 23.37 -33.78 -7.41
C MET A 247 24.24 -35.05 -7.32
N ARG A 248 23.71 -36.15 -6.78
CA ARG A 248 24.43 -37.44 -6.73
C ARG A 248 24.74 -37.96 -8.15
N MET A 249 23.84 -37.78 -9.12
CA MET A 249 24.11 -38.08 -10.54
C MET A 249 25.26 -37.26 -11.12
N LEU A 250 25.53 -36.05 -10.61
CA LEU A 250 26.62 -35.20 -11.07
C LEU A 250 27.96 -35.52 -10.43
N THR A 251 27.94 -36.00 -9.18
CA THR A 251 29.15 -36.16 -8.37
C THR A 251 29.65 -37.60 -8.28
N THR A 252 28.82 -38.59 -8.61
CA THR A 252 29.18 -40.02 -8.51
C THR A 252 29.60 -40.57 -9.88
N GLU A 253 30.83 -41.08 -9.96
CA GLU A 253 31.38 -41.68 -11.18
C GLU A 253 30.73 -43.05 -11.48
N GLY A 254 30.51 -43.36 -12.76
CA GLY A 254 30.06 -44.68 -13.21
C GLY A 254 28.55 -44.96 -13.11
N LEU A 255 27.72 -43.97 -12.79
CA LEU A 255 26.25 -44.13 -12.76
C LEU A 255 25.63 -44.19 -14.16
N ASP A 256 24.65 -45.07 -14.33
CA ASP A 256 23.72 -45.06 -15.47
C ASP A 256 22.70 -43.93 -15.28
N VAL A 257 23.10 -42.73 -15.70
CA VAL A 257 22.33 -41.47 -15.58
C VAL A 257 20.91 -41.60 -16.17
N PRO A 258 20.70 -42.14 -17.39
CA PRO A 258 19.35 -42.39 -17.92
C PRO A 258 18.51 -43.32 -17.03
N ALA A 259 19.08 -44.44 -16.54
CA ALA A 259 18.33 -45.37 -15.72
C ALA A 259 17.95 -44.78 -14.35
N VAL A 260 18.84 -44.00 -13.73
CA VAL A 260 18.54 -43.27 -12.47
C VAL A 260 17.43 -42.24 -12.70
N ALA A 261 17.50 -41.48 -13.80
CA ALA A 261 16.46 -40.50 -14.14
C ALA A 261 15.10 -41.16 -14.39
N ALA A 262 15.07 -42.32 -15.06
CA ALA A 262 13.85 -43.08 -15.30
C ALA A 262 13.21 -43.57 -13.98
N ARG A 263 14.02 -44.10 -13.05
CA ARG A 263 13.55 -44.52 -11.72
C ARG A 263 13.02 -43.34 -10.90
N LEU A 264 13.77 -42.24 -10.85
CA LEU A 264 13.33 -41.02 -10.18
C LEU A 264 12.00 -40.52 -10.75
N LEU A 265 11.83 -40.52 -12.08
CA LEU A 265 10.60 -40.09 -12.73
C LEU A 265 9.39 -40.99 -12.42
N ALA A 266 9.62 -42.29 -12.22
CA ALA A 266 8.58 -43.24 -11.86
C ALA A 266 8.09 -43.05 -10.42
N MET A 267 8.98 -42.60 -9.51
CA MET A 267 8.70 -42.47 -8.09
C MET A 267 8.22 -41.08 -7.66
N ILE A 268 8.39 -40.04 -8.48
CA ILE A 268 7.89 -38.68 -8.18
C ILE A 268 6.53 -38.40 -8.85
N PRO A 269 5.63 -37.63 -8.21
CA PRO A 269 4.39 -37.22 -8.83
C PRO A 269 4.63 -36.36 -10.09
N ARG A 270 4.05 -36.74 -11.22
CA ARG A 270 4.15 -35.94 -12.47
C ARG A 270 3.45 -34.59 -12.37
N LYS A 271 2.45 -34.50 -11.50
CA LYS A 271 1.66 -33.30 -11.25
C LYS A 271 1.27 -33.25 -9.78
N LEU A 272 1.44 -32.10 -9.16
CA LEU A 272 0.92 -31.81 -7.82
C LEU A 272 -0.30 -30.89 -7.93
N GLU A 273 -1.19 -30.94 -6.94
CA GLU A 273 -2.34 -30.03 -6.84
C GLU A 273 -1.90 -28.56 -6.92
N LYS A 274 -0.74 -28.26 -6.30
CA LYS A 274 -0.06 -26.98 -6.42
C LYS A 274 1.39 -27.18 -6.79
N GLN A 275 1.79 -26.68 -7.95
CA GLN A 275 3.17 -26.73 -8.40
C GLN A 275 3.65 -25.42 -9.00
N THR A 276 4.88 -25.02 -8.65
CA THR A 276 5.59 -23.94 -9.33
C THR A 276 6.00 -24.34 -10.75
N LYS A 277 6.13 -23.36 -11.65
CA LYS A 277 6.73 -23.55 -12.98
C LYS A 277 8.08 -24.28 -12.92
N SER A 278 8.88 -24.01 -11.89
CA SER A 278 10.16 -24.68 -11.63
C SER A 278 10.01 -26.20 -11.45
N TYR A 279 9.04 -26.66 -10.67
CA TYR A 279 8.80 -28.10 -10.46
C TYR A 279 8.42 -28.81 -11.76
N THR A 280 7.52 -28.22 -12.54
CA THR A 280 7.15 -28.77 -13.86
C THR A 280 8.34 -28.85 -14.80
N LYS A 281 9.24 -27.86 -14.78
CA LYS A 281 10.47 -27.89 -15.58
C LYS A 281 11.44 -28.98 -15.10
N MET A 282 11.55 -29.18 -13.78
CA MET A 282 12.35 -30.26 -13.22
C MET A 282 11.86 -31.63 -13.70
N VAL A 283 10.57 -31.94 -13.50
CA VAL A 283 9.99 -33.22 -13.96
C VAL A 283 10.20 -33.44 -15.47
N LYS A 284 10.00 -32.40 -16.29
CA LYS A 284 10.25 -32.49 -17.74
C LYS A 284 11.71 -32.77 -18.08
N TYR A 285 12.63 -32.15 -17.36
CA TYR A 285 14.06 -32.35 -17.60
C TYR A 285 14.53 -33.75 -17.19
N ILE A 286 13.99 -34.28 -16.08
CA ILE A 286 14.22 -35.69 -15.71
C ILE A 286 13.74 -36.62 -16.82
N GLY A 287 12.55 -36.38 -17.39
CA GLY A 287 12.06 -37.15 -18.54
C GLY A 287 12.98 -37.09 -19.76
N HIS A 288 13.46 -35.90 -20.10
CA HIS A 288 14.45 -35.71 -21.18
C HIS A 288 15.74 -36.52 -20.94
N ILE A 289 16.24 -36.56 -19.71
CA ILE A 289 17.45 -37.34 -19.37
C ILE A 289 17.15 -38.85 -19.34
N ALA A 290 15.96 -39.25 -18.88
CA ALA A 290 15.53 -40.65 -18.85
C ALA A 290 15.43 -41.24 -20.27
N GLU A 291 15.13 -40.42 -21.28
CA GLU A 291 15.14 -40.79 -22.71
C GLU A 291 16.57 -40.92 -23.29
N GLY A 292 17.61 -40.76 -22.46
CA GLY A 292 19.01 -40.83 -22.89
C GLY A 292 19.52 -39.57 -23.59
N CYS A 293 18.75 -38.47 -23.56
CA CYS A 293 19.17 -37.24 -24.21
C CYS A 293 20.24 -36.50 -23.40
N GLN A 294 21.09 -35.75 -24.10
CA GLN A 294 22.14 -34.94 -23.49
C GLN A 294 21.59 -33.83 -22.60
N ARG A 295 22.35 -33.50 -21.55
CA ARG A 295 22.06 -32.42 -20.61
C ARG A 295 22.04 -31.05 -21.29
N ARG A 296 21.27 -30.13 -20.72
CA ARG A 296 21.08 -28.77 -21.22
C ARG A 296 21.44 -27.77 -20.13
N ALA A 297 22.43 -26.92 -20.40
CA ALA A 297 22.90 -25.89 -19.47
C ALA A 297 21.77 -24.97 -18.97
N ALA A 298 20.75 -24.71 -19.80
CA ALA A 298 19.58 -23.90 -19.42
C ALA A 298 18.70 -24.58 -18.35
N ASP A 299 18.58 -25.90 -18.38
CA ASP A 299 17.81 -26.69 -17.42
C ASP A 299 18.63 -26.95 -16.15
N ASP A 300 19.93 -27.22 -16.28
CA ASP A 300 20.87 -27.30 -15.15
C ASP A 300 20.89 -26.00 -14.33
N LEU A 301 20.81 -24.85 -15.00
CA LEU A 301 20.71 -23.54 -14.34
C LEU A 301 19.45 -23.39 -13.49
N ILE A 302 18.33 -24.00 -13.93
CA ILE A 302 17.08 -23.98 -13.15
C ILE A 302 17.26 -24.78 -11.86
N TYR A 303 17.88 -25.96 -11.94
CA TYR A 303 18.13 -26.79 -10.76
C TYR A 303 19.10 -26.12 -9.79
N ALA A 304 20.23 -25.61 -10.29
CA ALA A 304 21.21 -24.86 -9.49
C ALA A 304 20.59 -23.63 -8.82
N SER A 305 19.69 -22.93 -9.51
CA SER A 305 18.94 -21.79 -8.96
C SER A 305 17.93 -22.20 -7.89
N ILE A 306 17.30 -23.37 -8.00
CA ILE A 306 16.39 -23.86 -6.95
C ILE A 306 17.19 -24.31 -5.74
N TYR A 307 18.30 -25.02 -5.95
CA TYR A 307 19.24 -25.42 -4.92
C TYR A 307 19.67 -24.20 -4.09
N THR A 308 20.34 -23.20 -4.69
CA THR A 308 20.78 -21.98 -3.99
C THR A 308 19.64 -21.25 -3.25
N LYS A 309 18.47 -21.14 -3.87
CA LYS A 309 17.28 -20.51 -3.26
C LYS A 309 16.64 -21.30 -2.14
N ARG A 310 16.92 -22.59 -2.00
CA ARG A 310 16.18 -23.45 -1.05
C ARG A 310 17.03 -24.28 -0.09
N SER A 311 18.21 -24.75 -0.46
CA SER A 311 19.11 -25.54 0.41
C SER A 311 19.76 -24.78 1.57
N ALA A 312 19.67 -23.46 1.58
CA ALA A 312 20.38 -22.58 2.52
C ALA A 312 21.89 -22.88 2.58
N ALA A 313 22.47 -23.27 1.43
CA ALA A 313 23.91 -23.57 1.26
C ALA A 313 24.85 -22.42 1.65
N PHE A 314 24.32 -21.22 1.92
CA PHE A 314 25.06 -20.04 2.35
C PHE A 314 24.75 -19.63 3.80
N LYS A 315 23.89 -20.36 4.53
CA LYS A 315 23.37 -19.95 5.85
C LYS A 315 24.50 -19.63 6.83
N ASP A 316 25.45 -20.54 7.00
CA ASP A 316 26.53 -20.38 7.98
C ASP A 316 27.49 -19.26 7.57
N LEU A 317 27.87 -19.21 6.29
CA LEU A 317 28.72 -18.14 5.75
C LEU A 317 28.06 -16.76 5.93
N LYS A 318 26.78 -16.62 5.58
CA LYS A 318 26.03 -15.36 5.75
C LYS A 318 25.85 -14.99 7.21
N THR A 319 25.62 -15.98 8.08
CA THR A 319 25.51 -15.76 9.52
C THR A 319 26.83 -15.29 10.12
N ASN A 320 27.95 -15.86 9.68
CA ASN A 320 29.29 -15.46 10.12
C ASN A 320 29.65 -14.04 9.64
N VAL A 321 29.36 -13.70 8.38
CA VAL A 321 29.55 -12.32 7.89
C VAL A 321 28.69 -11.34 8.69
N ALA A 322 27.43 -11.68 8.95
CA ALA A 322 26.54 -10.82 9.72
C ALA A 322 27.03 -10.59 11.15
N LYS A 323 27.54 -11.63 11.83
CA LYS A 323 28.17 -11.51 13.15
C LYS A 323 29.40 -10.60 13.11
N ALA A 324 30.32 -10.83 12.16
CA ALA A 324 31.51 -10.00 11.99
C ALA A 324 31.16 -8.52 11.71
N CYS A 325 30.10 -8.26 10.93
CA CYS A 325 29.60 -6.90 10.72
C CYS A 325 29.02 -6.25 11.98
N GLN A 326 28.38 -7.02 12.86
CA GLN A 326 27.87 -6.52 14.16
C GLN A 326 29.01 -6.19 15.11
N GLU A 327 30.05 -7.02 15.13
CA GLU A 327 31.25 -6.87 15.96
C GLU A 327 32.25 -5.85 15.40
N ARG A 328 31.99 -5.33 14.18
CA ARG A 328 32.86 -4.40 13.44
C ARG A 328 34.24 -5.00 13.12
N ASP A 329 34.33 -6.32 13.01
CA ASP A 329 35.52 -7.01 12.53
C ASP A 329 35.49 -7.06 11.00
N TRP A 330 36.03 -6.01 10.38
CA TRP A 330 36.00 -5.83 8.92
C TRP A 330 36.88 -6.85 8.18
N ALA A 331 37.96 -7.32 8.80
CA ALA A 331 38.83 -8.32 8.19
C ALA A 331 38.09 -9.66 8.06
N THR A 332 37.46 -10.12 9.13
CA THR A 332 36.65 -11.34 9.14
C THR A 332 35.40 -11.20 8.26
N ALA A 333 34.76 -10.02 8.24
CA ALA A 333 33.61 -9.76 7.37
C ALA A 333 33.98 -9.85 5.89
N LYS A 334 35.11 -9.26 5.46
CA LYS A 334 35.60 -9.34 4.08
C LYS A 334 36.00 -10.77 3.68
N ALA A 335 36.72 -11.48 4.55
CA ALA A 335 37.08 -12.88 4.33
C ALA A 335 35.83 -13.78 4.18
N GLY A 336 34.81 -13.57 5.03
CA GLY A 336 33.54 -14.27 4.93
C GLY A 336 32.76 -13.92 3.66
N CYS A 337 32.80 -12.66 3.19
CA CYS A 337 32.21 -12.28 1.91
C CYS A 337 32.90 -12.97 0.74
N GLN A 338 34.22 -13.09 0.76
CA GLN A 338 34.97 -13.82 -0.26
C GLN A 338 34.59 -15.31 -0.25
N ALA A 339 34.49 -15.94 0.92
CA ALA A 339 34.04 -17.33 1.04
C ALA A 339 32.63 -17.55 0.46
N ILE A 340 31.73 -16.56 0.54
CA ILE A 340 30.40 -16.61 -0.13
C ILE A 340 30.56 -16.60 -1.66
N LEU A 341 31.47 -15.79 -2.20
CA LEU A 341 31.73 -15.75 -3.65
C LEU A 341 32.39 -17.05 -4.14
N ASP A 342 33.33 -17.59 -3.38
CA ASP A 342 33.99 -18.86 -3.70
C ASP A 342 33.00 -20.01 -3.67
N LYS A 343 32.10 -20.04 -2.66
CA LYS A 343 31.01 -21.02 -2.58
C LYS A 343 30.04 -20.90 -3.77
N HIS A 344 29.76 -19.67 -4.22
CA HIS A 344 28.94 -19.43 -5.42
C HIS A 344 29.60 -19.99 -6.68
N GLN A 345 30.91 -19.80 -6.85
CA GLN A 345 31.67 -20.39 -7.96
C GLN A 345 31.71 -21.92 -7.87
N GLN A 346 31.94 -22.48 -6.68
CA GLN A 346 31.93 -23.93 -6.44
C GLN A 346 30.59 -24.55 -6.85
N ILE A 347 29.47 -23.93 -6.47
CA ILE A 347 28.14 -24.41 -6.84
C ILE A 347 27.96 -24.29 -8.36
N ALA A 348 28.35 -23.17 -8.97
CA ALA A 348 28.23 -23.02 -10.42
C ALA A 348 29.03 -24.09 -11.20
N ALA A 349 30.24 -24.39 -10.75
CA ALA A 349 31.09 -25.44 -11.32
C ALA A 349 30.48 -26.84 -11.17
N MET A 350 29.98 -27.17 -9.97
CA MET A 350 29.30 -28.44 -9.69
C MET A 350 28.11 -28.69 -10.63
N TRP A 351 27.35 -27.64 -10.93
CA TRP A 351 26.18 -27.73 -11.81
C TRP A 351 26.51 -27.54 -13.30
N HIS A 352 27.79 -27.33 -13.65
CA HIS A 352 28.28 -27.00 -14.99
C HIS A 352 27.56 -25.79 -15.62
N VAL A 353 27.33 -24.75 -14.81
CA VAL A 353 26.70 -23.49 -15.26
C VAL A 353 27.66 -22.32 -15.09
N GLU A 354 27.52 -21.30 -15.92
CA GLU A 354 28.28 -20.07 -15.77
C GLU A 354 27.94 -19.37 -14.45
N PRO A 355 28.93 -19.01 -13.60
CA PRO A 355 28.68 -18.36 -12.31
C PRO A 355 27.82 -17.10 -12.43
N GLU A 356 28.01 -16.32 -13.48
CA GLU A 356 27.27 -15.06 -13.72
C GLU A 356 25.76 -15.27 -13.93
N LYS A 357 25.37 -16.43 -14.45
CA LYS A 357 23.96 -16.79 -14.68
C LYS A 357 23.30 -17.35 -13.41
N LEU A 358 24.07 -17.90 -12.48
CA LEU A 358 23.58 -18.48 -11.23
C LEU A 358 23.13 -17.39 -10.25
N LYS A 359 21.81 -17.30 -10.04
CA LYS A 359 21.21 -16.27 -9.19
C LYS A 359 21.26 -16.64 -7.70
N VAL A 360 22.12 -15.96 -6.95
CA VAL A 360 22.15 -16.00 -5.48
C VAL A 360 21.61 -14.67 -4.92
N GLN A 361 20.81 -14.75 -3.86
CA GLN A 361 20.25 -13.58 -3.20
C GLN A 361 21.36 -12.67 -2.66
N ASN A 362 21.24 -11.37 -2.94
CA ASN A 362 22.09 -10.30 -2.41
C ASN A 362 23.60 -10.43 -2.67
N LEU A 363 24.02 -11.26 -3.63
CA LEU A 363 25.44 -11.48 -3.97
C LEU A 363 26.21 -10.19 -4.28
N LYS A 364 25.54 -9.20 -4.89
CA LYS A 364 26.12 -7.88 -5.18
C LYS A 364 26.55 -7.13 -3.91
N VAL A 365 25.76 -7.24 -2.84
CA VAL A 365 26.03 -6.54 -1.57
C VAL A 365 27.29 -7.09 -0.90
N TYR A 366 27.53 -8.39 -1.01
CA TYR A 366 28.76 -9.01 -0.50
C TYR A 366 30.00 -8.56 -1.28
N ARG A 367 29.91 -8.33 -2.60
CA ARG A 367 30.99 -7.70 -3.38
C ARG A 367 31.24 -6.26 -2.97
N GLU A 368 30.16 -5.48 -2.83
CA GLU A 368 30.22 -4.09 -2.37
C GLU A 368 30.92 -3.96 -1.00
N LEU A 369 30.77 -4.94 -0.09
CA LEU A 369 31.46 -4.93 1.21
C LEU A 369 32.96 -5.28 1.11
N ILE A 370 33.35 -6.16 0.19
CA ILE A 370 34.77 -6.50 -0.04
C ILE A 370 35.54 -5.24 -0.48
N ASP A 371 34.93 -4.50 -1.41
CA ASP A 371 35.49 -3.29 -2.00
C ASP A 371 35.36 -2.05 -1.10
N ALA A 372 34.58 -2.14 -0.01
CA ALA A 372 34.33 -1.00 0.89
C ALA A 372 35.59 -0.56 1.65
N ASP A 373 35.81 0.74 1.72
CA ASP A 373 36.84 1.35 2.57
C ASP A 373 36.27 1.70 3.95
N PHE A 374 37.05 1.35 4.98
CA PHE A 374 36.76 1.60 6.39
C PHE A 374 37.81 2.50 7.06
N GLY A 375 38.62 3.19 6.26
CA GLY A 375 39.61 4.16 6.72
C GLY A 375 39.00 5.35 7.47
N MET A 376 39.85 6.19 8.07
CA MET A 376 39.39 7.36 8.84
C MET A 376 39.02 8.58 7.97
N ASP A 377 39.43 8.59 6.69
CA ASP A 377 39.30 9.73 5.77
C ASP A 377 38.33 9.46 4.60
N VAL A 378 37.29 8.65 4.81
CA VAL A 378 36.31 8.33 3.77
C VAL A 378 35.27 9.45 3.63
N ASP A 379 34.88 9.77 2.39
CA ASP A 379 33.84 10.76 2.14
C ASP A 379 32.45 10.30 2.67
N GLN A 380 31.54 11.26 2.86
CA GLN A 380 30.21 11.01 3.43
C GLN A 380 29.33 10.09 2.57
N ASP A 381 29.54 10.06 1.26
CA ASP A 381 28.73 9.24 0.35
C ASP A 381 29.16 7.79 0.40
N THR A 382 30.46 7.54 0.48
CA THR A 382 31.04 6.22 0.72
C THR A 382 30.63 5.68 2.09
N GLU A 383 30.64 6.52 3.15
CA GLU A 383 30.17 6.12 4.47
C GLU A 383 28.68 5.72 4.49
N ARG A 384 27.83 6.46 3.77
CA ARG A 384 26.40 6.14 3.61
C ARG A 384 26.19 4.84 2.84
N SER A 385 26.94 4.64 1.75
CA SER A 385 26.87 3.43 0.93
C SER A 385 27.26 2.19 1.73
N THR A 386 28.38 2.26 2.47
CA THR A 386 28.86 1.18 3.33
C THR A 386 27.87 0.85 4.44
N LYS A 387 27.27 1.85 5.10
CA LYS A 387 26.20 1.62 6.10
C LYS A 387 24.98 0.93 5.50
N ALA A 388 24.58 1.29 4.28
CA ALA A 388 23.46 0.65 3.59
C ALA A 388 23.78 -0.81 3.21
N ALA A 389 25.01 -1.10 2.78
CA ALA A 389 25.47 -2.46 2.48
C ALA A 389 25.47 -3.35 3.75
N ILE A 390 26.02 -2.85 4.86
CA ILE A 390 26.01 -3.55 6.15
C ILE A 390 24.58 -3.88 6.59
N LYS A 391 23.66 -2.91 6.52
CA LYS A 391 22.26 -3.15 6.89
C LYS A 391 21.64 -4.28 6.07
N ARG A 392 21.87 -4.28 4.76
CA ARG A 392 21.37 -5.35 3.86
C ARG A 392 21.97 -6.72 4.19
N ILE A 393 23.25 -6.79 4.59
CA ILE A 393 23.89 -8.04 5.02
C ILE A 393 23.29 -8.56 6.32
N LEU A 394 23.01 -7.67 7.27
CA LEU A 394 22.36 -8.04 8.53
C LEU A 394 20.94 -8.59 8.31
N ASP A 395 20.21 -8.00 7.36
CA ASP A 395 18.87 -8.43 6.94
C ASP A 395 18.90 -9.72 6.09
N ASP A 396 20.02 -10.00 5.39
CA ASP A 396 20.22 -11.20 4.57
C ASP A 396 20.77 -12.40 5.36
N ALA A 397 21.16 -12.20 6.61
CA ALA A 397 21.54 -13.28 7.50
C ALA A 397 20.34 -14.23 7.63
N GLU A 398 20.40 -15.39 7.00
CA GLU A 398 19.32 -16.38 6.85
C GLU A 398 18.96 -17.08 8.18
N LYS A 399 18.90 -16.32 9.29
CA LYS A 399 18.79 -16.74 10.69
C LYS A 399 17.58 -17.61 10.97
N GLN A 400 16.46 -17.33 10.30
CA GLN A 400 15.19 -18.07 10.47
C GLN A 400 14.97 -19.14 9.40
N ARG A 401 15.92 -19.30 8.47
CA ARG A 401 15.78 -20.27 7.39
C ARG A 401 16.24 -21.65 7.85
N VAL A 402 15.40 -22.62 7.54
CA VAL A 402 15.64 -24.05 7.76
C VAL A 402 16.36 -24.58 6.52
N PRO A 403 17.64 -25.01 6.61
CA PRO A 403 18.39 -25.56 5.48
C PRO A 403 17.72 -26.81 4.90
N TRP A 404 17.88 -27.03 3.59
CA TRP A 404 17.66 -28.36 3.01
C TRP A 404 19.03 -28.96 2.73
N HIS A 405 19.36 -30.07 3.39
CA HIS A 405 20.58 -30.79 3.07
C HIS A 405 20.40 -31.53 1.75
N VAL A 406 21.41 -31.40 0.89
CA VAL A 406 21.53 -32.05 -0.41
C VAL A 406 23.00 -32.45 -0.54
N GLY A 407 23.32 -33.73 -0.34
CA GLY A 407 24.70 -34.25 -0.32
C GLY A 407 24.96 -35.21 0.86
N ASN A 408 26.17 -35.80 0.92
CA ASN A 408 26.57 -36.80 1.93
C ASN A 408 26.79 -36.19 3.33
N GLU A 409 26.79 -37.08 4.34
CA GLU A 409 26.88 -36.80 5.79
C GLU A 409 28.09 -35.96 6.23
N ASP A 410 29.16 -35.89 5.42
CA ASP A 410 30.39 -35.15 5.76
C ASP A 410 30.37 -33.63 5.43
N ALA A 411 29.23 -33.07 5.03
CA ALA A 411 29.07 -31.62 4.86
C ALA A 411 28.63 -30.97 6.20
N PRO A 412 29.33 -29.91 6.70
CA PRO A 412 29.13 -29.42 8.06
C PRO A 412 27.78 -28.72 8.26
N GLY A 413 27.08 -29.06 9.37
CA GLY A 413 26.05 -28.21 10.00
C GLY A 413 24.74 -28.92 10.37
N ASP A 414 24.63 -29.27 11.66
CA ASP A 414 23.55 -30.03 12.31
C ASP A 414 22.13 -29.44 12.21
N GLY A 415 21.18 -30.37 12.00
CA GLY A 415 19.84 -30.34 12.61
C GLY A 415 18.65 -29.98 11.71
N ILE A 416 18.14 -30.95 10.92
CA ILE A 416 16.73 -31.16 10.46
C ILE A 416 16.56 -32.62 10.00
N GLU A 417 15.32 -33.11 10.06
CA GLU A 417 14.79 -34.42 9.64
C GLU A 417 15.52 -35.03 8.40
N PRO A 418 16.05 -36.27 8.53
CA PRO A 418 16.75 -36.96 7.45
C PRO A 418 15.80 -37.20 6.26
N LEU A 419 16.32 -37.07 5.04
CA LEU A 419 15.62 -37.61 3.87
C LEU A 419 15.57 -39.13 4.03
N ASP A 420 14.59 -39.77 3.38
CA ASP A 420 14.57 -41.22 3.27
C ASP A 420 15.76 -41.68 2.41
N GLU A 421 16.90 -41.97 3.05
CA GLU A 421 18.12 -42.43 2.38
C GLU A 421 17.88 -43.78 1.72
N SER A 422 16.97 -44.61 2.23
CA SER A 422 16.59 -45.87 1.59
C SER A 422 15.90 -45.63 0.25
N PHE A 423 15.01 -44.63 0.17
CA PHE A 423 14.41 -44.18 -1.08
C PHE A 423 15.46 -43.63 -2.05
N ILE A 424 16.43 -42.84 -1.57
CA ILE A 424 17.48 -42.28 -2.43
C ILE A 424 18.40 -43.39 -2.97
N GLU A 425 18.80 -44.34 -2.12
CA GLU A 425 19.59 -45.50 -2.52
C GLU A 425 18.84 -46.39 -3.52
N GLU A 426 17.53 -46.60 -3.34
CA GLU A 426 16.68 -47.34 -4.27
C GLU A 426 16.64 -46.64 -5.64
N VAL A 427 16.47 -45.31 -5.66
CA VAL A 427 16.49 -44.54 -6.91
C VAL A 427 17.87 -44.64 -7.60
N LEU A 428 18.97 -44.59 -6.85
CA LEU A 428 20.32 -44.63 -7.40
C LEU A 428 20.73 -46.03 -7.88
N THR A 429 20.39 -47.08 -7.14
CA THR A 429 20.91 -48.44 -7.33
C THR A 429 19.89 -49.43 -7.90
N GLY A 430 18.59 -49.13 -7.79
CA GLY A 430 17.50 -50.02 -8.21
C GLY A 430 17.26 -51.20 -7.27
N LYS A 431 17.87 -51.24 -6.08
CA LYS A 431 17.68 -52.30 -5.08
C LYS A 431 16.81 -51.76 -3.95
N ALA A 432 15.59 -52.28 -3.80
CA ALA A 432 14.72 -51.95 -2.68
C ALA A 432 15.23 -52.61 -1.39
N GLN A 433 15.24 -51.87 -0.28
CA GLN A 433 15.22 -52.44 1.07
C GLN A 433 13.78 -52.46 1.57
N ASP A 434 13.34 -53.61 2.07
CA ASP A 434 11.96 -53.81 2.54
C ASP A 434 11.63 -52.88 3.70
N SER A 435 10.62 -52.01 3.53
CA SER A 435 9.83 -51.43 4.63
C SER A 435 8.46 -50.93 4.15
N GLN A 436 7.42 -51.44 4.83
CA GLN A 436 5.98 -51.10 4.80
C GLN A 436 5.74 -49.60 5.13
N GLU A 437 4.60 -48.93 4.93
CA GLU A 437 3.19 -49.31 4.84
C GLU A 437 2.36 -48.11 4.29
N SER A 438 1.16 -48.40 3.79
CA SER A 438 0.19 -47.51 3.12
C SER A 438 -0.45 -46.40 3.97
N ILE A 439 -0.82 -45.27 3.33
CA ILE A 439 -1.77 -44.26 3.89
C ILE A 439 -3.06 -44.25 3.04
N PRO A 440 -4.28 -44.19 3.64
CA PRO A 440 -5.56 -44.26 2.91
C PRO A 440 -6.09 -42.89 2.42
N GLU A 441 -6.86 -42.95 1.33
CA GLU A 441 -7.64 -41.86 0.72
C GLU A 441 -8.82 -41.40 1.59
N GLU A 442 -9.05 -40.08 1.67
CA GLU A 442 -10.28 -39.49 2.22
C GLU A 442 -11.15 -38.81 1.16
N LYS A 443 -12.46 -39.04 1.31
CA LYS A 443 -13.55 -38.82 0.37
C LYS A 443 -14.04 -37.37 0.32
N GLU A 444 -14.40 -36.94 -0.88
CA GLU A 444 -15.20 -35.75 -1.15
C GLU A 444 -16.62 -35.85 -0.55
N LYS A 445 -17.11 -34.73 -0.01
CA LYS A 445 -18.55 -34.47 0.14
C LYS A 445 -18.86 -33.07 -0.39
N GLY A 446 -19.69 -33.03 -1.43
CA GLY A 446 -20.30 -31.81 -1.94
C GLY A 446 -21.52 -31.37 -1.14
N VAL A 447 -21.87 -30.09 -1.24
CA VAL A 447 -23.18 -29.56 -0.85
C VAL A 447 -23.61 -28.52 -1.90
N VAL A 448 -24.78 -28.77 -2.48
CA VAL A 448 -25.56 -27.87 -3.34
C VAL A 448 -26.52 -27.08 -2.46
N ILE A 449 -26.69 -25.77 -2.69
CA ILE A 449 -27.87 -25.04 -2.23
C ILE A 449 -28.41 -24.17 -3.38
N SER A 450 -29.69 -24.38 -3.64
CA SER A 450 -30.55 -23.78 -4.65
C SER A 450 -31.07 -22.39 -4.25
N LYS A 451 -31.38 -21.60 -5.28
CA LYS A 451 -32.07 -20.30 -5.21
C LYS A 451 -33.56 -20.48 -4.88
N SER A 452 -34.12 -19.55 -4.12
CA SER A 452 -35.39 -18.87 -4.47
C SER A 452 -35.53 -17.56 -3.69
N ILE A 453 -36.23 -16.62 -4.31
CA ILE A 453 -36.37 -15.21 -3.97
C ILE A 453 -37.66 -15.05 -3.17
N ASP A 454 -37.59 -14.42 -2.00
CA ASP A 454 -38.75 -13.78 -1.35
C ASP A 454 -38.30 -12.62 -0.42
N GLN A 455 -39.19 -11.65 -0.22
CA GLN A 455 -38.98 -10.41 0.54
C GLN A 455 -38.79 -10.64 2.04
N VAL A 456 -37.66 -11.24 2.43
CA VAL A 456 -37.30 -11.43 3.84
C VAL A 456 -36.45 -10.24 4.31
N GLY A 457 -36.80 -9.68 5.46
CA GLY A 457 -36.11 -8.56 6.11
C GLY A 457 -34.69 -8.91 6.59
N PHE A 458 -34.12 -8.09 7.48
CA PHE A 458 -32.77 -8.28 8.02
C PHE A 458 -32.61 -9.54 8.89
N SER A 459 -33.71 -10.15 9.31
CA SER A 459 -33.76 -11.34 10.16
C SER A 459 -33.06 -12.56 9.56
N GLN A 460 -33.03 -12.70 8.24
CA GLN A 460 -32.31 -13.79 7.54
C GLN A 460 -30.79 -13.72 7.70
N PHE A 461 -30.25 -12.56 8.07
CA PHE A 461 -28.82 -12.33 8.22
C PHE A 461 -28.36 -12.33 9.68
N LYS A 462 -29.23 -12.76 10.63
CA LYS A 462 -28.91 -12.80 12.07
C LYS A 462 -27.67 -13.63 12.42
N SER A 463 -27.35 -14.65 11.63
CA SER A 463 -26.14 -15.46 11.79
C SER A 463 -24.88 -14.83 11.20
N SER A 464 -25.02 -13.85 10.29
CA SER A 464 -23.90 -13.21 9.59
C SER A 464 -23.64 -11.77 10.02
N LEU A 465 -24.52 -11.17 10.83
CA LEU A 465 -24.45 -9.75 11.23
C LEU A 465 -24.51 -9.59 12.74
N ALA A 466 -23.89 -8.51 13.23
CA ALA A 466 -23.99 -8.11 14.62
C ALA A 466 -25.47 -7.95 15.06
N PRO A 467 -25.90 -8.56 16.18
CA PRO A 467 -27.30 -8.51 16.62
C PRO A 467 -27.85 -7.10 16.82
N SER A 468 -27.00 -6.18 17.30
CA SER A 468 -27.34 -4.76 17.47
C SER A 468 -27.60 -4.06 16.13
N PHE A 469 -26.87 -4.43 15.08
CA PHE A 469 -27.07 -3.88 13.74
C PHE A 469 -28.38 -4.38 13.13
N VAL A 470 -28.69 -5.68 13.25
CA VAL A 470 -29.97 -6.25 12.79
C VAL A 470 -31.15 -5.57 13.49
N SER A 471 -31.10 -5.45 14.81
CA SER A 471 -32.16 -4.78 15.59
C SER A 471 -32.35 -3.31 15.19
N THR A 472 -31.27 -2.62 14.84
CA THR A 472 -31.34 -1.22 14.37
C THR A 472 -31.98 -1.16 12.98
N MET A 473 -31.58 -2.02 12.05
CA MET A 473 -32.09 -2.02 10.67
C MET A 473 -33.55 -2.52 10.56
N GLU A 474 -34.05 -3.27 11.54
CA GLU A 474 -35.46 -3.67 11.63
C GLU A 474 -36.39 -2.50 12.01
N LYS A 475 -35.91 -1.49 12.77
CA LYS A 475 -36.69 -0.30 13.16
C LYS A 475 -36.79 0.71 12.03
N THR A 476 -37.90 1.44 11.88
CA THR A 476 -37.96 2.60 10.96
C THR A 476 -36.83 3.58 11.27
N LEU A 477 -36.06 3.97 10.26
CA LEU A 477 -34.90 4.85 10.42
C LEU A 477 -35.26 6.24 9.93
N SER A 478 -34.89 7.28 10.69
CA SER A 478 -34.87 8.64 10.17
C SER A 478 -33.58 8.92 9.39
N ALA A 479 -33.50 10.06 8.70
CA ALA A 479 -32.28 10.48 8.03
C ALA A 479 -31.12 10.73 9.01
N GLU A 480 -31.42 11.23 10.22
CA GLU A 480 -30.46 11.42 11.30
C GLU A 480 -29.92 10.09 11.83
N ASP A 481 -30.76 9.06 11.90
CA ASP A 481 -30.31 7.71 12.26
C ASP A 481 -29.36 7.15 11.21
N VAL A 482 -29.65 7.34 9.91
CA VAL A 482 -28.73 6.97 8.83
C VAL A 482 -27.39 7.71 8.95
N CYS A 483 -27.41 9.02 9.21
CA CYS A 483 -26.21 9.81 9.44
C CYS A 483 -25.38 9.27 10.62
N ARG A 484 -26.04 8.90 11.73
CA ARG A 484 -25.39 8.31 12.91
C ARG A 484 -24.79 6.94 12.61
N ILE A 485 -25.47 6.10 11.82
CA ILE A 485 -24.98 4.78 11.38
C ILE A 485 -23.76 4.93 10.46
N LEU A 486 -23.82 5.85 9.49
CA LEU A 486 -22.73 6.11 8.54
C LEU A 486 -21.58 6.90 9.15
N LYS A 487 -21.78 7.51 10.32
CA LYS A 487 -20.85 8.45 10.98
C LYS A 487 -20.51 9.66 10.10
N VAL A 488 -21.53 10.17 9.40
CA VAL A 488 -21.45 11.40 8.62
C VAL A 488 -22.31 12.44 9.35
N PRO A 489 -21.81 13.64 9.66
CA PRO A 489 -22.62 14.71 10.24
C PRO A 489 -23.83 15.03 9.34
N ALA A 490 -25.00 15.24 9.94
CA ALA A 490 -26.24 15.46 9.18
C ALA A 490 -26.13 16.63 8.19
N ILE A 491 -25.49 17.73 8.62
CA ILE A 491 -25.26 18.91 7.77
C ILE A 491 -24.39 18.56 6.55
N ALA A 492 -23.30 17.81 6.74
CA ALA A 492 -22.45 17.36 5.64
C ALA A 492 -23.21 16.43 4.69
N MET A 493 -24.00 15.50 5.23
CA MET A 493 -24.82 14.60 4.42
C MET A 493 -25.87 15.37 3.59
N GLN A 494 -26.53 16.37 4.17
CA GLN A 494 -27.49 17.22 3.44
C GLN A 494 -26.81 17.95 2.27
N VAL A 495 -25.62 18.52 2.50
CA VAL A 495 -24.84 19.17 1.43
C VAL A 495 -24.47 18.16 0.34
N PHE A 496 -24.09 16.93 0.70
CA PHE A 496 -23.72 15.92 -0.29
C PHE A 496 -24.92 15.43 -1.09
N VAL A 497 -26.05 15.16 -0.41
CA VAL A 497 -27.31 14.76 -1.04
C VAL A 497 -27.74 15.85 -2.00
N HIS A 498 -27.75 17.12 -1.58
CA HIS A 498 -28.09 18.24 -2.44
C HIS A 498 -27.14 18.37 -3.64
N ALA A 499 -25.84 18.16 -3.44
CA ALA A 499 -24.86 18.23 -4.52
C ALA A 499 -25.00 17.11 -5.55
N LEU A 500 -25.42 15.91 -5.12
CA LEU A 500 -25.56 14.72 -5.95
C LEU A 500 -26.94 14.58 -6.60
N ASN A 501 -28.00 14.83 -5.84
CA ASN A 501 -29.38 14.87 -6.31
C ASN A 501 -30.16 15.99 -5.57
N PRO A 502 -30.23 17.21 -6.15
CA PRO A 502 -30.95 18.34 -5.55
C PRO A 502 -32.45 18.09 -5.33
N SER A 503 -33.05 17.15 -6.06
CA SER A 503 -34.48 16.80 -5.99
C SER A 503 -34.77 15.67 -5.00
N PHE A 504 -33.76 15.14 -4.33
CA PHE A 504 -33.95 14.07 -3.35
C PHE A 504 -34.67 14.58 -2.10
N VAL A 505 -35.68 13.83 -1.65
CA VAL A 505 -36.45 14.13 -0.44
C VAL A 505 -35.69 13.60 0.78
N TRP A 506 -35.28 14.48 1.69
CA TRP A 506 -34.41 14.14 2.83
C TRP A 506 -34.99 13.02 3.71
N GLU A 507 -36.30 13.04 3.92
CA GLU A 507 -37.04 12.10 4.76
C GLU A 507 -36.99 10.66 4.20
N ASP A 508 -36.80 10.50 2.89
CA ASP A 508 -36.74 9.18 2.23
C ASP A 508 -35.40 8.46 2.44
N LEU A 509 -34.37 9.16 2.95
CA LEU A 509 -33.03 8.62 3.13
C LEU A 509 -33.03 7.34 3.98
N GLY A 510 -33.83 7.32 5.04
CA GLY A 510 -33.97 6.16 5.94
C GLY A 510 -34.47 4.90 5.23
N GLY A 511 -35.51 5.05 4.40
CA GLY A 511 -36.09 3.96 3.63
C GLY A 511 -35.14 3.45 2.54
N GLN A 512 -34.58 4.37 1.75
CA GLN A 512 -33.66 4.02 0.65
C GLN A 512 -32.37 3.38 1.15
N PHE A 513 -31.81 3.87 2.25
CA PHE A 513 -30.64 3.28 2.88
C PHE A 513 -30.86 1.80 3.24
N LYS A 514 -32.02 1.47 3.84
CA LYS A 514 -32.35 0.07 4.16
C LYS A 514 -32.41 -0.83 2.93
N ILE A 515 -33.04 -0.36 1.86
CA ILE A 515 -33.18 -1.12 0.60
C ILE A 515 -31.79 -1.43 0.05
N VAL A 516 -30.91 -0.43 -0.03
CA VAL A 516 -29.54 -0.60 -0.53
C VAL A 516 -28.74 -1.54 0.36
N VAL A 517 -28.82 -1.42 1.69
CA VAL A 517 -28.11 -2.34 2.59
C VAL A 517 -28.59 -3.78 2.42
N LEU A 518 -29.90 -4.02 2.33
CA LEU A 518 -30.44 -5.36 2.09
C LEU A 518 -29.91 -5.96 0.78
N GLU A 519 -29.83 -5.15 -0.27
CA GLU A 519 -29.32 -5.61 -1.55
C GLU A 519 -27.82 -5.94 -1.51
N LEU A 520 -27.01 -5.10 -0.85
CA LEU A 520 -25.57 -5.33 -0.64
C LEU A 520 -25.28 -6.56 0.24
N LEU A 521 -26.21 -6.92 1.12
CA LEU A 521 -26.13 -8.16 1.90
C LEU A 521 -26.46 -9.40 1.07
N ARG A 522 -27.40 -9.28 0.13
CA ARG A 522 -27.77 -10.35 -0.82
C ARG A 522 -26.67 -10.56 -1.87
N GLN A 523 -26.10 -9.50 -2.41
CA GLN A 523 -25.02 -9.53 -3.41
C GLN A 523 -23.68 -9.13 -2.78
N ARG A 524 -23.00 -10.11 -2.17
CA ARG A 524 -21.70 -9.90 -1.50
C ARG A 524 -20.55 -9.68 -2.48
N SER A 525 -20.60 -10.33 -3.64
CA SER A 525 -19.67 -10.12 -4.75
C SER A 525 -20.04 -8.83 -5.48
N ASN A 526 -19.07 -7.94 -5.69
CA ASN A 526 -19.20 -6.69 -6.45
C ASN A 526 -19.93 -5.52 -5.76
N ARG A 527 -19.78 -5.38 -4.44
CA ARG A 527 -20.38 -4.27 -3.67
C ARG A 527 -19.95 -2.89 -4.15
N THR A 528 -18.70 -2.74 -4.60
CA THR A 528 -18.18 -1.44 -5.05
C THR A 528 -18.76 -1.06 -6.41
N GLU A 529 -18.80 -2.02 -7.34
CA GLU A 529 -19.36 -1.88 -8.68
C GLU A 529 -20.88 -1.68 -8.66
N SER A 530 -21.50 -1.98 -7.52
CA SER A 530 -22.93 -1.78 -7.31
C SER A 530 -23.32 -0.29 -7.22
N CYS A 531 -22.38 0.63 -7.01
CA CYS A 531 -22.63 2.08 -6.89
C CYS A 531 -23.78 2.42 -5.90
N PRO A 532 -23.69 1.99 -4.63
CA PRO A 532 -24.80 2.05 -3.69
C PRO A 532 -25.34 3.46 -3.41
N THR A 533 -24.52 4.51 -3.52
CA THR A 533 -24.94 5.90 -3.38
C THR A 533 -25.88 6.33 -4.50
N TYR A 534 -25.58 5.94 -5.74
CA TYR A 534 -26.45 6.23 -6.88
C TYR A 534 -27.83 5.62 -6.69
N ARG A 535 -27.89 4.36 -6.22
CA ARG A 535 -29.18 3.71 -5.89
C ARG A 535 -29.90 4.37 -4.73
N MET A 536 -29.17 4.65 -3.64
CA MET A 536 -29.74 5.25 -2.44
C MET A 536 -30.38 6.60 -2.72
N LEU A 537 -29.77 7.37 -3.62
CA LEU A 537 -30.22 8.71 -3.98
C LEU A 537 -31.04 8.76 -5.27
N GLY A 538 -31.32 7.62 -5.92
CA GLY A 538 -32.08 7.56 -7.17
C GLY A 538 -31.44 8.33 -8.34
N ILE A 539 -30.10 8.38 -8.39
CA ILE A 539 -29.35 9.06 -9.44
C ILE A 539 -29.23 8.11 -10.63
N GLN A 540 -29.71 8.53 -11.81
CA GLN A 540 -29.62 7.77 -13.06
C GLN A 540 -28.25 7.88 -13.72
#